data_AF-A0A376F572-F1
#
_entry.id   AF-A0A376F572-F1
#
_cell.length_a   1.000
_cell.length_b   1.000
_cell.length_c   1.000
_cell.angle_alpha   90.00
_cell.angle_beta   90.00
_cell.angle_gamma   90.00
#
_symmetry.space_group_name_H-M   'P 1'
#
loop_
_entity.id
_entity.type
_entity.pdbx_description
1 polymer ?
#
loop_
_entity_poly.entity_id
_entity_poly.type
_entity_poly.pdbx_seq_one_letter_code
_entity_poly.pdbx_strand_id
1 'polypeptide(L)'
;MTAVAPVITIDGPSGAGKGTLCKAMAEALQWHLLDSGAIYRVLALAALHHHVDVASEEALVPLAAHLDVRFVSTDGNLEVILEGERRERRNPYAGSGECGLPGCGLPARSRGAAASSARVP
;
A
#
# COMPACT_ATOMS: atom_id res chain seq x y z
N MET A 1 -10.26 14.96 -27.92
CA MET A 1 -10.22 13.50 -27.66
C MET A 1 -9.47 13.31 -26.36
N THR A 2 -10.15 12.91 -25.29
CA THR A 2 -9.47 12.49 -24.05
C THR A 2 -8.78 11.17 -24.35
N ALA A 3 -7.45 11.20 -24.49
CA ALA A 3 -6.68 9.97 -24.63
C ALA A 3 -6.92 9.09 -23.40
N VAL A 4 -7.21 7.81 -23.61
CA VAL A 4 -7.40 6.86 -22.51
C VAL A 4 -6.05 6.68 -21.83
N ALA A 5 -5.98 6.97 -20.54
CA ALA A 5 -4.76 6.74 -19.76
C ALA A 5 -4.49 5.23 -19.71
N PRO A 6 -3.27 4.77 -20.06
CA PRO A 6 -2.92 3.36 -19.97
C PRO A 6 -2.86 2.91 -18.51
N VAL A 7 -3.27 1.65 -18.25
CA VAL A 7 -3.34 1.07 -16.90
C VAL A 7 -2.59 -0.26 -16.87
N ILE A 8 -1.80 -0.48 -15.82
CA ILE A 8 -1.10 -1.74 -15.54
C ILE A 8 -1.63 -2.28 -14.21
N THR A 9 -2.03 -3.55 -14.18
CA THR A 9 -2.47 -4.25 -12.97
C THR A 9 -1.44 -5.30 -12.55
N ILE A 10 -1.23 -5.45 -11.24
CA ILE A 10 -0.27 -6.39 -10.66
C ILE A 10 -0.95 -7.15 -9.52
N ASP A 11 -1.34 -8.38 -9.81
CA ASP A 11 -2.08 -9.25 -8.88
C ASP A 11 -1.24 -10.45 -8.44
N GLY A 12 -1.60 -11.03 -7.30
CA GLY A 12 -0.91 -12.19 -6.71
C GLY A 12 -1.06 -12.25 -5.20
N PRO A 13 -0.50 -13.28 -4.53
CA PRO A 13 -0.71 -13.51 -3.11
C PRO A 13 -0.02 -12.46 -2.22
N SER A 14 -0.50 -12.35 -0.97
CA SER A 14 0.15 -11.53 0.05
C SER A 14 1.60 -11.97 0.26
N GLY A 15 2.52 -11.02 0.40
CA GLY A 15 3.95 -11.31 0.59
C GLY A 15 4.76 -11.54 -0.70
N ALA A 16 4.14 -11.62 -1.89
CA ALA A 16 4.87 -11.80 -3.16
C ALA A 16 5.69 -10.58 -3.63
N GLY A 17 5.73 -9.49 -2.87
CA GLY A 17 6.50 -8.28 -3.22
C GLY A 17 5.83 -7.34 -4.22
N LYS A 18 4.56 -7.55 -4.56
CA LYS A 18 3.80 -6.72 -5.54
C LYS A 18 3.89 -5.22 -5.25
N GLY A 19 3.67 -4.81 -4.00
CA GLY A 19 3.75 -3.39 -3.63
C GLY A 19 5.13 -2.77 -3.89
N THR A 20 6.21 -3.53 -3.71
CA THR A 20 7.58 -3.09 -4.03
C THR A 20 7.76 -2.96 -5.53
N LEU A 21 7.27 -3.93 -6.31
CA LEU A 21 7.32 -3.88 -7.77
C LEU A 21 6.51 -2.72 -8.34
N CYS A 22 5.26 -2.52 -7.87
CA CYS A 22 4.41 -1.43 -8.31
C CYS A 22 5.06 -0.07 -8.08
N LYS A 23 5.72 0.12 -6.93
CA LYS A 23 6.47 1.35 -6.62
C LYS A 23 7.62 1.58 -7.60
N ALA A 24 8.47 0.57 -7.79
CA ALA A 24 9.59 0.65 -8.73
C ALA A 24 9.12 0.95 -10.16
N MET A 25 8.01 0.36 -10.60
CA MET A 25 7.43 0.63 -11.93
C MET A 25 6.83 2.03 -12.02
N ALA A 26 6.10 2.49 -11.01
CA ALA A 26 5.51 3.82 -10.99
C ALA A 26 6.60 4.91 -10.99
N GLU A 27 7.69 4.72 -10.25
CA GLU A 27 8.86 5.59 -10.29
C GLU A 27 9.56 5.55 -11.65
N ALA A 28 9.80 4.37 -12.24
CA ALA A 28 10.46 4.26 -13.53
C ALA A 28 9.64 4.90 -14.68
N LEU A 29 8.31 4.76 -14.63
CA LEU A 29 7.40 5.27 -15.65
C LEU A 29 6.90 6.70 -15.36
N GLN A 30 7.14 7.22 -14.17
CA GLN A 30 6.55 8.48 -13.66
C GLN A 30 5.01 8.44 -13.73
N TRP A 31 4.41 7.31 -13.37
CA TRP A 31 2.96 7.08 -13.39
C TRP A 31 2.35 7.15 -12.00
N HIS A 32 1.03 7.33 -11.96
CA HIS A 32 0.26 7.23 -10.72
C HIS A 32 0.28 5.79 -10.19
N LEU A 33 0.42 5.66 -8.86
CA LEU A 33 0.36 4.39 -8.15
C LEU A 33 -0.94 4.31 -7.34
N LEU A 34 -1.69 3.23 -7.53
CA LEU A 34 -2.86 2.90 -6.73
C LEU A 34 -2.61 1.60 -5.94
N ASP A 35 -2.80 1.62 -4.63
CA ASP A 35 -2.73 0.44 -3.76
C ASP A 35 -4.15 0.04 -3.33
N SER A 36 -4.73 -0.93 -4.05
CA SER A 36 -6.07 -1.44 -3.77
C SER A 36 -6.20 -1.96 -2.33
N GLY A 37 -5.17 -2.62 -1.80
CA GLY A 37 -5.18 -3.11 -0.43
C GLY A 37 -5.20 -1.98 0.61
N ALA A 38 -4.63 -0.82 0.29
CA ALA A 38 -4.67 0.34 1.18
C ALA A 38 -6.08 0.93 1.27
N ILE A 39 -6.84 0.94 0.17
CA ILE A 39 -8.25 1.39 0.17
C ILE A 39 -9.07 0.59 1.20
N TYR A 40 -9.00 -0.74 1.16
CA TYR A 40 -9.73 -1.59 2.12
C TYR A 40 -9.31 -1.36 3.57
N ARG A 41 -8.01 -1.16 3.83
CA ARG A 41 -7.51 -0.86 5.18
C ARG A 41 -7.98 0.51 5.68
N VAL A 42 -8.01 1.51 4.80
CA VAL A 42 -8.51 2.86 5.15
C VAL A 42 -10.00 2.82 5.43
N LEU A 43 -10.78 2.09 4.63
CA LEU A 43 -12.21 1.91 4.87
C LEU A 43 -12.46 1.24 6.23
N ALA A 44 -11.73 0.17 6.54
CA ALA A 44 -11.82 -0.49 7.85
C ALA A 44 -11.45 0.46 9.00
N LEU A 45 -10.39 1.27 8.83
CA LEU A 45 -10.01 2.27 9.82
C LEU A 45 -11.08 3.34 10.00
N ALA A 46 -11.67 3.83 8.91
CA ALA A 46 -12.76 4.81 8.94
C ALA A 46 -13.99 4.23 9.65
N ALA A 47 -14.34 2.96 9.39
CA ALA A 47 -15.46 2.30 10.06
C ALA A 47 -15.22 2.21 11.58
N LEU A 48 -14.00 1.85 12.00
CA LEU A 48 -13.61 1.83 13.40
C LEU A 48 -13.66 3.22 14.06
N HIS A 49 -13.21 4.26 13.34
CA HIS A 49 -13.21 5.65 13.83
C HIS A 49 -14.62 6.21 13.98
N HIS A 50 -15.52 5.94 13.03
CA HIS A 50 -16.90 6.43 13.03
C HIS A 50 -17.86 5.50 13.81
N HIS A 51 -17.33 4.46 14.46
CA HIS A 51 -18.11 3.44 15.17
C HIS A 51 -19.22 2.82 14.31
N VAL A 52 -18.95 2.66 13.01
CA VAL A 52 -19.85 1.98 12.08
C VAL A 52 -19.76 0.48 12.33
N ASP A 53 -20.91 -0.19 12.34
CA ASP A 53 -20.95 -1.65 12.45
C ASP A 53 -20.26 -2.30 11.25
N VAL A 54 -19.11 -2.94 11.51
CA VAL A 54 -18.29 -3.61 10.49
C VAL A 54 -18.95 -4.88 9.93
N ALA A 55 -19.99 -5.40 10.58
CA ALA A 55 -20.78 -6.52 10.08
C ALA A 55 -21.96 -6.08 9.19
N SER A 56 -22.30 -4.79 9.19
CA SER A 56 -23.42 -4.26 8.41
C SER A 56 -22.95 -3.68 7.07
N GLU A 57 -23.18 -4.42 5.99
CA GLU A 57 -22.89 -3.95 4.64
C GLU A 57 -23.66 -2.65 4.32
N GLU A 58 -24.93 -2.57 4.69
CA GLU A 58 -25.76 -1.37 4.47
C GLU A 58 -25.17 -0.11 5.11
N ALA A 59 -24.53 -0.25 6.29
CA ALA A 59 -23.88 0.86 6.97
C ALA A 59 -22.50 1.21 6.37
N LEU A 60 -21.80 0.23 5.80
CA LEU A 60 -20.47 0.41 5.19
C LEU A 60 -20.53 1.01 3.78
N VAL A 61 -21.57 0.74 3.00
CA VAL A 61 -21.75 1.26 1.64
C VAL A 61 -21.64 2.80 1.57
N PRO A 62 -22.38 3.59 2.35
CA PRO A 62 -22.28 5.05 2.29
C PRO A 62 -20.91 5.56 2.75
N LEU A 63 -20.29 4.88 3.73
CA LEU A 63 -18.94 5.21 4.19
C LEU A 63 -17.90 4.99 3.08
N ALA A 64 -18.00 3.87 2.35
CA ALA A 64 -17.11 3.57 1.24
C ALA A 64 -17.30 4.54 0.05
N ALA A 65 -18.54 4.92 -0.25
CA ALA A 65 -18.86 5.84 -1.35
C ALA A 65 -18.36 7.28 -1.11
N HIS A 66 -18.21 7.68 0.15
CA HIS A 66 -17.80 9.02 0.54
C HIS A 66 -16.44 9.06 1.24
N LEU A 67 -15.64 8.01 1.08
CA LEU A 67 -14.33 7.90 1.69
C LEU A 67 -13.38 8.96 1.11
N ASP A 68 -13.05 9.99 1.91
CA ASP A 68 -12.05 11.00 1.55
C ASP A 68 -10.64 10.44 1.73
N VAL A 69 -10.19 9.69 0.73
CA VAL A 69 -8.86 9.09 0.69
C VAL A 69 -8.01 9.69 -0.43
N ARG A 70 -6.76 10.05 -0.11
CA ARG A 70 -5.77 10.49 -1.10
C ARG A 70 -4.50 9.66 -0.99
N PHE A 71 -4.00 9.27 -2.15
CA PHE A 71 -2.75 8.55 -2.31
C PHE A 71 -1.70 9.51 -2.86
N VAL A 72 -0.66 9.78 -2.07
CA VAL A 72 0.44 10.67 -2.46
C VAL A 72 1.71 9.82 -2.56
N SER A 73 2.36 9.84 -3.72
CA SER A 73 3.64 9.18 -3.92
C SER A 73 4.75 10.22 -3.89
N THR A 74 5.61 10.19 -2.86
CA THR A 74 6.76 11.09 -2.69
C THR A 74 8.01 10.24 -2.49
N ASP A 75 9.02 10.38 -3.36
CA ASP A 75 10.31 9.67 -3.28
C ASP A 75 10.17 8.14 -3.06
N GLY A 76 9.22 7.51 -3.75
CA GLY A 76 8.95 6.06 -3.63
C GLY A 76 8.17 5.62 -2.39
N ASN A 77 7.76 6.58 -1.57
CA ASN A 77 6.88 6.35 -0.44
C ASN A 77 5.44 6.70 -0.82
N LEU A 78 4.57 5.69 -0.75
CA LEU A 78 3.14 5.87 -0.89
C LEU A 78 2.55 6.21 0.47
N GLU A 79 2.05 7.43 0.58
CA GLU A 79 1.35 7.96 1.73
C GLU A 79 -0.14 7.96 1.51
N VAL A 80 -0.87 7.68 2.57
CA VAL A 80 -2.32 7.60 2.56
C VAL A 80 -2.86 8.64 3.53
N ILE A 81 -3.66 9.56 3.00
CA ILE A 81 -4.30 10.63 3.74
C ILE A 81 -5.78 10.29 3.82
N LEU A 82 -6.33 10.25 5.03
CA LEU A 82 -7.76 10.03 5.29
C LEU A 82 -8.30 11.28 5.99
N GLU A 83 -9.34 11.91 5.43
CA GLU A 83 -9.99 13.09 6.02
C GLU A 83 -9.02 14.25 6.30
N GLY A 84 -8.02 14.41 5.43
CA GLY A 84 -6.96 15.42 5.59
C GLY A 84 -5.88 15.09 6.63
N GLU A 85 -6.00 13.99 7.38
CA GLU A 85 -4.98 13.54 8.33
C GLU A 85 -4.05 12.50 7.71
N ARG A 86 -2.74 12.69 7.88
CA ARG A 86 -1.73 11.71 7.47
C ARG A 86 -1.90 10.46 8.33
N ARG A 87 -2.22 9.33 7.70
CA ARG A 87 -2.20 8.02 8.35
C ARG A 87 -0.95 7.31 7.89
N GLU A 88 0.09 7.38 8.73
CA GLU A 88 1.33 6.66 8.46
C GLU A 88 1.00 5.18 8.29
N ARG A 89 1.47 4.61 7.18
CA ARG A 89 1.27 3.22 6.83
C ARG A 89 2.11 2.37 7.78
N ARG A 90 1.67 2.18 9.03
CA ARG A 90 2.26 1.15 9.89
C ARG A 90 1.91 -0.19 9.27
N ASN A 91 2.82 -0.71 8.45
CA ASN A 91 2.70 -2.06 7.93
C ASN A 91 2.78 -3.02 9.12
N PRO A 92 1.70 -3.74 9.48
CA PRO A 92 1.75 -4.71 10.58
C PRO A 92 2.76 -5.85 10.30
N TYR A 93 3.15 -6.04 9.04
CA TYR A 93 4.18 -6.99 8.62
C TYR A 93 5.59 -6.40 8.49
N ALA A 94 5.83 -5.15 8.94
CA ALA A 94 7.19 -4.59 8.97
C ALA A 94 8.08 -5.20 10.08
N GLY A 95 7.56 -6.15 10.86
CA GLY A 95 8.23 -6.70 12.04
C GLY A 95 7.98 -8.18 12.35
N SER A 96 7.62 -9.02 11.38
CA SER A 96 7.57 -10.48 11.60
C SER A 96 8.45 -11.19 10.58
N GLY A 97 9.68 -11.48 11.00
CA GLY A 97 10.71 -12.15 10.20
C GLY A 97 10.47 -13.63 9.95
N GLU A 98 9.22 -14.10 9.87
CA GLU A 98 8.93 -15.50 9.58
C GLU A 98 7.67 -15.63 8.70
N CYS A 99 7.83 -16.34 7.58
CA CYS A 99 6.72 -16.85 6.79
C CYS A 99 6.11 -18.02 7.60
N GLY A 100 4.96 -17.82 8.24
CA GLY A 100 4.28 -18.84 9.06
C GLY A 100 3.71 -20.02 8.28
N LEU A 101 4.21 -20.30 7.07
CA LEU A 101 3.83 -21.48 6.30
C LEU A 101 4.74 -22.66 6.68
N PRO A 102 4.18 -23.78 7.21
CA PRO A 102 4.98 -24.96 7.45
C PRO A 102 5.56 -25.48 6.12
N GLY A 103 6.89 -25.50 6.02
CA GLY A 103 7.63 -26.05 4.86
C GLY A 103 8.34 -25.04 3.96
N CYS A 104 8.24 -23.73 4.21
CA CYS A 104 8.97 -22.74 3.41
C CYS A 104 10.40 -22.53 3.97
N GLY A 105 11.34 -23.37 3.54
CA GLY A 105 12.77 -23.30 3.92
C GLY A 105 13.57 -22.15 3.28
N LEU A 106 12.97 -20.99 3.04
CA LEU A 106 13.66 -19.83 2.47
C LEU A 106 14.11 -18.88 3.60
N PRO A 107 15.41 -18.57 3.72
CA PRO A 107 15.87 -17.60 4.70
C PRO A 107 15.34 -16.21 4.37
N ALA A 108 14.71 -15.56 5.35
CA ALA A 108 14.34 -14.15 5.28
C ALA A 108 15.61 -13.32 5.11
N ARG A 109 15.70 -12.55 4.02
CA ARG A 109 16.81 -11.61 3.82
C ARG A 109 16.83 -10.62 4.97
N SER A 110 17.90 -10.67 5.76
CA SER A 110 18.28 -9.63 6.70
C SER A 110 18.42 -8.30 5.95
N ARG A 111 17.96 -7.21 6.56
CA ARG A 111 18.25 -5.87 6.09
C ARG A 111 19.78 -5.70 6.10
N GLY A 112 20.38 -5.62 4.92
CA GLY A 112 21.74 -5.14 4.75
C GLY A 112 21.74 -3.62 4.90
N ALA A 113 22.38 -3.14 5.95
CA ALA A 113 22.82 -1.76 6.07
C ALA A 113 23.87 -1.44 4.98
N ALA A 114 24.02 -0.13 4.74
CA ALA A 114 25.10 0.56 4.02
C ALA A 114 25.03 0.60 2.48
N ALA A 115 24.76 1.80 1.97
CA ALA A 115 25.50 2.35 0.84
C ALA A 115 25.92 3.78 1.21
N SER A 116 27.07 3.84 1.90
CA SER A 116 27.94 5.00 1.99
C SER A 116 28.34 5.48 0.60
N SER A 117 28.56 6.79 0.50
CA SER A 117 29.12 7.56 -0.62
C SER A 117 29.76 6.78 -1.78
N ALA A 118 29.28 7.02 -2.99
CA ALA A 118 30.08 6.89 -4.20
C ALA A 118 29.80 8.11 -5.09
N ARG A 119 30.81 8.99 -5.14
CA ARG A 119 30.93 10.11 -6.07
C ARG A 119 31.13 9.51 -7.47
N VAL A 120 30.29 9.91 -8.43
CA VAL A 120 30.44 9.54 -9.85
C VAL A 120 31.35 10.59 -10.52
N PRO A 121 32.27 10.19 -11.44
CA PRO A 121 33.15 11.12 -12.15
C PRO A 121 32.39 12.16 -12.99
#